data_AF-A0A2T5TYC2-F1
#
_entry.id   AF-A0A2T5TYC2-F1
#
_cell.length_a   1.000
_cell.length_b   1.000
_cell.length_c   1.000
_cell.angle_alpha   90.00
_cell.angle_beta   90.00
_cell.angle_gamma   90.00
#
_symmetry.space_group_name_H-M   'P 1'
#
loop_
_entity.id
_entity.type
_entity.pdbx_description
1 polymer ?
#
loop_
_entity_poly.entity_id
_entity_poly.type
_entity_poly.pdbx_seq_one_letter_code
_entity_poly.pdbx_strand_id
1 'polypeptide(L)'
;MTALLADAEADGALLARRTKVTRLTQYNDSHWGVHIEGAGEPIVFAEHIVIASGHGAQPLAKATQGMPASSIPPQHFARGHYFAYHGRHPFTRLIYPVPVPGGLGTHLTLDLAGHARFGPDVEWIDGVDYRFGPDREQAFATAARRIWPGLDPSRLRPDYCGIRPKLSAAGESTADFSICGKSEHGLKGVVALYGMESPGLTASLAIADRVAHEFGIAN
;
A
#
# COMPACT_ATOMS: atom_id res chain seq x y z
N MET A 1 8.21 -7.14 -7.98
CA MET A 1 9.07 -6.36 -7.07
C MET A 1 10.52 -6.81 -7.09
N THR A 2 10.83 -8.11 -7.12
CA THR A 2 12.23 -8.59 -7.21
C THR A 2 12.94 -8.16 -8.50
N ALA A 3 12.23 -8.06 -9.63
CA ALA A 3 12.78 -7.52 -10.87
C ALA A 3 13.28 -6.07 -10.70
N LEU A 4 12.44 -5.18 -10.15
CA LEU A 4 12.82 -3.78 -9.88
C LEU A 4 14.01 -3.65 -8.92
N LEU A 5 14.10 -4.54 -7.93
CA LEU A 5 15.26 -4.58 -7.04
C LEU A 5 16.53 -4.99 -7.80
N ALA A 6 16.44 -6.01 -8.66
CA ALA A 6 17.59 -6.46 -9.46
C ALA A 6 18.06 -5.36 -10.42
N ASP A 7 17.15 -4.63 -11.06
CA ASP A 7 17.49 -3.49 -11.91
C ASP A 7 18.22 -2.41 -11.09
N ALA A 8 17.69 -2.05 -9.92
CA ALA A 8 18.32 -1.06 -9.05
C ALA A 8 19.69 -1.50 -8.53
N GLU A 9 19.86 -2.77 -8.13
CA GLU A 9 21.15 -3.32 -7.67
C GLU A 9 22.18 -3.39 -8.81
N ALA A 10 21.75 -3.67 -10.05
CA ALA A 10 22.61 -3.62 -11.23
C ALA A 10 23.15 -2.19 -11.48
N ASP A 11 22.37 -1.18 -11.11
CA ASP A 11 22.76 0.24 -11.15
C ASP A 11 23.41 0.74 -9.84
N GLY A 12 23.78 -0.18 -8.93
CA GLY A 12 24.57 0.11 -7.73
C GLY A 12 23.78 0.45 -6.46
N ALA A 13 22.45 0.28 -6.46
CA ALA A 13 21.66 0.40 -5.24
C ALA A 13 21.95 -0.74 -4.24
N LEU A 14 21.70 -0.47 -2.96
CA LEU A 14 21.85 -1.46 -1.88
C LEU A 14 20.53 -1.61 -1.12
N LEU A 15 20.14 -2.87 -0.84
CA LEU A 15 18.99 -3.17 0.02
C LEU A 15 19.43 -3.58 1.43
N ALA A 16 19.20 -2.70 2.40
CA ALA A 16 19.35 -3.02 3.83
C ALA A 16 18.02 -3.51 4.43
N ARG A 17 17.94 -4.80 4.78
CA ARG A 17 16.76 -5.41 5.42
C ARG A 17 16.92 -5.44 6.94
N ARG A 18 15.79 -5.49 7.66
CA ARG A 18 15.76 -5.43 9.14
C ARG A 18 16.41 -4.14 9.67
N THR A 19 16.28 -3.07 8.90
CA THR A 19 16.86 -1.74 9.17
C THR A 19 15.70 -0.76 9.26
N LYS A 20 15.14 -0.59 10.45
CA LYS A 20 13.97 0.26 10.64
C LYS A 20 14.40 1.71 10.86
N VAL A 21 13.99 2.60 9.97
CA VAL A 21 14.15 4.05 10.16
C VAL A 21 13.15 4.53 11.21
N THR A 22 13.62 5.30 12.19
CA THR A 22 12.81 5.79 13.32
C THR A 22 12.46 7.27 13.20
N ARG A 23 13.37 8.08 12.67
CA ARG A 23 13.20 9.52 12.47
C ARG A 23 14.15 10.07 11.41
N LEU A 24 13.84 11.26 10.92
CA LEU A 24 14.71 12.03 10.03
C LEU A 24 15.05 13.37 10.69
N THR A 25 16.32 13.77 10.69
CA THR A 25 16.77 15.06 11.22
C THR A 25 17.52 15.84 10.17
N GLN A 26 17.34 17.15 10.10
CA GLN A 26 18.14 17.96 9.20
C GLN A 26 19.56 18.07 9.75
N TYR A 27 20.55 17.57 9.00
CA TYR A 27 21.96 17.62 9.42
C TYR A 27 22.62 18.92 8.97
N ASN A 28 22.36 19.34 7.72
CA ASN A 28 22.75 20.63 7.16
C ASN A 28 21.80 21.02 6.01
N ASP A 29 22.13 22.04 5.22
CA ASP A 29 21.30 22.56 4.11
C ASP A 29 21.14 21.59 2.93
N SER A 30 21.92 20.52 2.89
CA SER A 30 21.98 19.55 1.78
C SER A 30 21.71 18.11 2.19
N HIS A 31 21.87 17.77 3.48
CA HIS A 31 21.81 16.40 3.95
C HIS A 31 20.84 16.21 5.13
N TRP A 32 20.18 15.08 5.12
CA TRP A 32 19.34 14.55 6.18
C TRP A 32 20.04 13.41 6.90
N GLY A 33 19.96 13.39 8.22
CA GLY A 33 20.29 12.24 9.05
C GLY A 33 19.10 11.28 9.12
N VAL A 34 19.32 10.05 8.67
CA VAL A 34 18.38 8.93 8.71
C VAL A 34 18.73 8.07 9.91
N HIS A 35 17.91 8.13 10.96
CA HIS A 35 18.16 7.41 12.21
C HIS A 35 17.57 6.01 12.13
N ILE A 36 18.37 5.02 12.52
CA ILE A 36 18.03 3.60 12.42
C ILE A 36 17.88 3.02 13.84
N GLU A 37 16.87 2.18 14.04
CA GLU A 37 16.66 1.43 15.28
C GLU A 37 17.84 0.48 15.53
N GLY A 38 18.49 0.59 16.68
CA GLY A 38 19.63 -0.25 17.06
C GLY A 38 20.46 0.34 18.18
N ALA A 39 21.41 -0.45 18.69
CA ALA A 39 22.34 0.01 19.72
C ALA A 39 23.17 1.21 19.21
N GLY A 40 23.19 2.29 19.98
CA GLY A 40 23.88 3.52 19.62
C GLY A 40 23.18 4.37 18.54
N GLU A 41 21.93 4.05 18.17
CA GLU A 41 21.10 4.75 17.17
C GLU A 41 21.89 5.14 15.90
N PRO A 42 22.27 4.16 15.05
CA PRO A 42 23.06 4.44 13.86
C PRO A 42 22.40 5.48 12.95
N ILE A 43 23.22 6.33 12.33
CA ILE A 43 22.77 7.39 11.42
C ILE A 43 23.45 7.22 10.06
N VAL A 44 22.65 7.28 8.99
CA VAL A 44 23.13 7.41 7.61
C VAL A 44 22.74 8.79 7.10
N PHE A 45 23.58 9.42 6.28
CA PHE A 45 23.29 10.71 5.68
C PHE A 45 22.86 10.55 4.22
N ALA A 46 21.82 11.29 3.82
CA ALA A 46 21.32 11.28 2.44
C ALA A 46 20.88 12.69 2.01
N GLU A 47 21.09 13.02 0.74
CA GLU A 47 20.60 14.26 0.14
C GLU A 47 19.11 14.18 -0.22
N HIS A 48 18.69 13.01 -0.70
CA HIS A 48 17.31 12.73 -1.13
C HIS A 48 16.72 11.59 -0.32
N ILE A 49 15.52 11.79 0.20
CA ILE A 49 14.76 10.81 0.97
C ILE A 49 13.36 10.67 0.39
N VAL A 50 12.96 9.43 0.13
CA VAL A 50 11.58 9.08 -0.21
C VAL A 50 10.95 8.32 0.95
N ILE A 51 9.92 8.90 1.58
CA ILE A 51 9.08 8.20 2.56
C ILE A 51 8.04 7.37 1.80
N ALA A 52 8.43 6.15 1.42
CA ALA A 52 7.58 5.18 0.71
C ALA A 52 7.13 4.00 1.61
N SER A 53 6.99 4.24 2.92
CA SER A 53 6.77 3.20 3.94
C SER A 53 5.32 2.71 4.10
N GLY A 54 4.42 2.99 3.14
CA GLY A 54 3.02 2.57 3.18
C GLY A 54 2.32 2.96 4.48
N HIS A 55 1.90 1.98 5.28
CA HIS A 55 1.31 2.21 6.61
C HIS A 55 2.24 2.95 7.60
N GLY A 56 3.54 2.97 7.37
CA GLY A 56 4.51 3.73 8.18
C GLY A 56 4.75 5.16 7.72
N ALA A 57 4.14 5.62 6.61
CA ALA A 57 4.43 6.94 6.02
C ALA A 57 4.08 8.10 6.96
N GLN A 58 2.85 8.16 7.47
CA GLN A 58 2.42 9.21 8.39
C GLN A 58 3.20 9.18 9.72
N PRO A 59 3.43 8.01 10.37
CA PRO A 59 4.32 7.95 11.54
C PRO A 59 5.73 8.49 11.28
N LEU A 60 6.38 8.12 10.17
CA LEU A 60 7.73 8.57 9.87
C LEU A 60 7.78 10.06 9.49
N ALA A 61 6.77 10.56 8.78
CA ALA A 61 6.64 11.98 8.49
C ALA A 61 6.46 12.81 9.76
N LYS A 62 5.66 12.34 10.73
CA LYS A 62 5.54 12.99 12.05
C LYS A 62 6.85 12.99 12.83
N ALA A 63 7.68 11.97 12.65
CA ALA A 63 9.02 11.87 13.22
C ALA A 63 10.11 12.57 12.40
N THR A 64 9.75 13.30 11.33
CA THR A 64 10.70 14.04 10.50
C THR A 64 10.80 15.48 10.99
N GLN A 65 12.01 15.91 11.35
CA GLN A 65 12.28 17.26 11.83
C GLN A 65 11.85 18.30 10.79
N GLY A 66 11.06 19.29 11.24
CA GLY A 66 10.58 20.38 10.41
C GLY A 66 9.36 20.06 9.55
N MET A 67 8.87 18.81 9.54
CA MET A 67 7.67 18.44 8.78
C MET A 67 6.44 19.16 9.36
N PRO A 68 5.75 20.04 8.60
CA PRO A 68 4.56 20.71 9.08
C PRO A 68 3.44 19.71 9.31
N ALA A 69 2.81 19.72 10.49
CA ALA A 69 1.72 18.80 10.80
C ALA A 69 0.55 18.91 9.80
N SER A 70 0.32 20.11 9.24
CA SER A 70 -0.70 20.37 8.21
C SER A 70 -0.42 19.70 6.86
N SER A 71 0.83 19.29 6.60
CA SER A 71 1.22 18.59 5.36
C SER A 71 1.03 17.07 5.43
N ILE A 72 0.68 16.54 6.62
CA ILE A 72 0.51 15.11 6.87
C ILE A 72 -1.00 14.81 6.88
N PRO A 73 -1.54 14.12 5.85
CA PRO A 73 -2.95 13.81 5.81
C PRO A 73 -3.34 12.78 6.88
N PRO A 74 -4.65 12.65 7.21
CA PRO A 74 -5.15 11.59 8.06
C PRO A 74 -4.74 10.19 7.56
N GLN A 75 -4.73 9.23 8.47
CA GLN A 75 -4.43 7.84 8.15
C GLN A 75 -5.56 6.96 8.67
N HIS A 76 -6.14 6.20 7.76
CA HIS A 76 -7.15 5.20 8.05
C HIS A 76 -6.72 3.85 7.45
N PHE A 77 -7.31 2.77 7.95
CA PHE A 77 -6.97 1.42 7.52
C PHE A 77 -8.22 0.69 7.07
N ALA A 78 -8.18 0.16 5.84
CA ALA A 78 -9.24 -0.66 5.29
C ALA A 78 -8.69 -2.04 4.90
N ARG A 79 -8.96 -3.05 5.72
CA ARG A 79 -8.63 -4.45 5.46
C ARG A 79 -9.56 -5.02 4.40
N GLY A 80 -9.01 -5.89 3.56
CA GLY A 80 -9.73 -6.63 2.55
C GLY A 80 -9.28 -8.08 2.54
N HIS A 81 -10.25 -8.99 2.65
CA HIS A 81 -10.05 -10.43 2.71
C HIS A 81 -10.22 -11.05 1.35
N TYR A 82 -9.44 -12.10 1.08
CA TYR A 82 -9.54 -12.90 -0.11
C TYR A 82 -9.83 -14.34 0.26
N PHE A 83 -10.71 -14.96 -0.52
CA PHE A 83 -10.99 -16.38 -0.44
C PHE A 83 -10.56 -17.05 -1.73
N ALA A 84 -9.79 -18.13 -1.62
CA ALA A 84 -9.40 -18.96 -2.76
C ALA A 84 -10.49 -20.01 -3.04
N TYR A 85 -10.70 -20.32 -4.32
CA TYR A 85 -11.57 -21.40 -4.74
C TYR A 85 -10.74 -22.62 -5.17
N HIS A 86 -10.91 -23.74 -4.47
CA HIS A 86 -10.17 -24.97 -4.75
C HIS A 86 -10.93 -25.87 -5.73
N GLY A 87 -10.44 -25.93 -6.96
CA GLY A 87 -10.93 -26.82 -8.00
C GLY A 87 -11.17 -26.12 -9.32
N ARG A 88 -11.83 -26.82 -10.25
CA ARG A 88 -12.10 -26.29 -11.58
C ARG A 88 -13.16 -25.19 -11.52
N HIS A 89 -12.92 -24.11 -12.25
CA HIS A 89 -13.87 -23.04 -12.52
C HIS A 89 -13.86 -22.69 -14.02
N PRO A 90 -14.90 -22.04 -14.55
CA PRO A 90 -15.02 -21.77 -15.99
C PRO A 90 -14.28 -20.49 -16.45
N PHE A 91 -13.73 -19.70 -15.53
CA PHE A 91 -13.22 -18.36 -15.83
C PHE A 91 -11.82 -18.34 -16.45
N THR A 92 -11.65 -17.49 -17.46
CA THR A 92 -10.37 -17.19 -18.14
C THR A 92 -9.99 -15.72 -18.07
N ARG A 93 -10.84 -14.90 -17.43
CA ARG A 93 -10.71 -13.44 -17.31
C ARG A 93 -11.14 -13.02 -15.91
N LEU A 94 -10.65 -11.86 -15.48
CA LEU A 94 -11.07 -11.23 -14.25
C LEU A 94 -12.51 -10.72 -14.40
N ILE A 95 -13.31 -10.78 -13.32
CA ILE A 95 -14.71 -10.30 -13.32
C ILE A 95 -14.89 -9.28 -12.22
N TYR A 96 -15.31 -8.08 -12.63
CA TYR A 96 -15.61 -6.95 -11.75
C TYR A 96 -17.09 -6.59 -11.94
N PRO A 97 -17.97 -6.93 -10.98
CA PRO A 97 -19.36 -6.48 -11.00
C PRO A 97 -19.44 -4.95 -10.94
N VAL A 98 -20.52 -4.40 -11.48
CA VAL A 98 -20.83 -2.98 -11.32
C VAL A 98 -21.00 -2.68 -9.83
N PRO A 99 -20.37 -1.62 -9.29
CA PRO A 99 -20.52 -1.25 -7.89
C PRO A 99 -22.00 -1.04 -7.53
N VAL A 100 -22.46 -1.69 -6.46
CA VAL A 100 -23.80 -1.45 -5.89
C VAL A 100 -23.66 -0.92 -4.46
N PRO A 101 -24.43 0.11 -4.07
CA PRO A 101 -24.41 0.62 -2.70
C PRO A 101 -24.67 -0.51 -1.69
N GLY A 102 -23.78 -0.67 -0.70
CA GLY A 102 -23.91 -1.69 0.36
C GLY A 102 -23.56 -3.13 -0.05
N GLY A 103 -23.13 -3.38 -1.29
CA GLY A 103 -22.64 -4.71 -1.70
C GLY A 103 -21.22 -5.00 -1.19
N LEU A 104 -20.96 -6.27 -0.86
CA LEU A 104 -19.59 -6.76 -0.70
C LEU A 104 -18.88 -6.58 -2.06
N GLY A 105 -17.85 -5.74 -2.12
CA GLY A 105 -17.10 -5.37 -3.34
C GLY A 105 -16.21 -6.48 -3.89
N THR A 106 -16.72 -7.72 -3.88
CA THR A 106 -15.98 -8.93 -4.20
C THR A 106 -15.86 -9.06 -5.72
N HIS A 107 -14.63 -9.07 -6.22
CA HIS A 107 -14.32 -9.37 -7.61
C HIS A 107 -13.80 -10.80 -7.73
N LEU A 108 -13.81 -11.34 -8.95
CA LEU A 108 -13.08 -12.57 -9.26
C LEU A 108 -11.77 -12.21 -9.94
N THR A 109 -10.67 -12.64 -9.34
CA THR A 109 -9.34 -12.54 -9.92
C THR A 109 -8.76 -13.93 -10.16
N LEU A 110 -7.80 -14.02 -11.06
CA LEU A 110 -7.05 -15.24 -11.34
C LEU A 110 -5.59 -14.99 -10.98
N ASP A 111 -4.97 -15.92 -10.27
CA ASP A 111 -3.52 -15.91 -10.13
C ASP A 111 -2.83 -16.36 -11.44
N LEU A 112 -1.50 -16.30 -11.48
CA LEU A 112 -0.74 -16.69 -12.68
C LEU A 112 -0.84 -18.19 -13.01
N ALA A 113 -1.22 -19.03 -12.05
CA ALA A 113 -1.51 -20.45 -12.26
C ALA A 113 -2.97 -20.69 -12.67
N GLY A 114 -3.78 -19.63 -12.75
CA GLY A 114 -5.18 -19.67 -13.14
C GLY A 114 -6.12 -20.01 -11.99
N HIS A 115 -5.70 -20.01 -10.72
CA HIS A 115 -6.61 -20.24 -9.60
C HIS A 115 -7.46 -19.01 -9.30
N ALA A 116 -8.76 -19.23 -9.10
CA ALA A 116 -9.70 -18.16 -8.75
C ALA A 116 -9.60 -17.72 -7.29
N ARG A 117 -9.60 -16.41 -7.09
CA ARG A 117 -9.79 -15.74 -5.80
C ARG A 117 -10.96 -14.78 -5.86
N PHE A 118 -11.75 -14.78 -4.80
CA PHE A 118 -12.84 -13.85 -4.56
C PHE A 118 -12.41 -12.82 -3.53
N GLY A 119 -12.62 -11.54 -3.84
CA GLY A 119 -12.31 -10.44 -2.94
C GLY A 119 -11.80 -9.21 -3.70
N PRO A 120 -11.24 -8.24 -2.98
CA PRO A 120 -11.34 -8.10 -1.53
C PRO A 120 -12.72 -7.58 -1.09
N ASP A 121 -13.08 -7.81 0.17
CA ASP A 121 -14.08 -6.98 0.85
C ASP A 121 -13.45 -5.68 1.42
N VAL A 122 -14.23 -4.99 2.25
CA VAL A 122 -13.80 -3.78 2.97
C VAL A 122 -14.24 -3.89 4.42
N GLU A 123 -13.26 -3.87 5.32
CA GLU A 123 -13.43 -3.75 6.76
C GLU A 123 -12.54 -2.62 7.28
N TRP A 124 -13.14 -1.62 7.92
CA TRP A 124 -12.41 -0.53 8.54
C TRP A 124 -11.88 -0.97 9.91
N ILE A 125 -10.60 -0.72 10.17
CA ILE A 125 -9.90 -1.12 11.39
C ILE A 125 -9.07 0.04 11.94
N ASP A 126 -8.77 0.01 13.24
CA ASP A 126 -8.07 1.11 13.93
C ASP A 126 -6.54 1.06 13.76
N GLY A 127 -6.00 -0.04 13.24
CA GLY A 127 -4.57 -0.24 13.09
C GLY A 127 -4.22 -1.43 12.21
N VAL A 128 -2.93 -1.63 11.97
CA VAL A 128 -2.44 -2.72 11.11
C VAL A 128 -2.62 -4.06 11.82
N ASP A 129 -3.60 -4.85 11.38
CA ASP A 129 -3.87 -6.19 11.89
C ASP A 129 -4.21 -7.15 10.72
N TYR A 130 -3.33 -8.11 10.46
CA TYR A 130 -3.49 -9.09 9.38
C TYR A 130 -4.18 -10.39 9.81
N ARG A 131 -4.73 -10.48 11.03
CA ARG A 131 -5.55 -11.64 11.41
C ARG A 131 -6.79 -11.69 10.50
N PHE A 132 -7.06 -12.84 9.89
CA PHE A 132 -8.17 -12.99 8.94
C PHE A 132 -9.57 -12.89 9.62
N GLY A 133 -9.64 -13.33 10.88
CA GLY A 133 -10.89 -13.40 11.65
C GLY A 133 -11.81 -14.57 11.22
N PRO A 134 -12.75 -14.98 12.07
CA PRO A 134 -13.77 -15.98 11.72
C PRO A 134 -14.96 -15.36 10.96
N ASP A 135 -15.86 -16.22 10.48
CA ASP A 135 -17.24 -15.89 10.09
C ASP A 135 -17.45 -15.04 8.82
N ARG A 136 -16.60 -15.23 7.80
CA ARG A 136 -16.74 -14.54 6.49
C ARG A 136 -17.20 -15.44 5.35
N GLU A 137 -17.12 -16.76 5.54
CA GLU A 137 -17.37 -17.79 4.54
C GLU A 137 -18.73 -17.62 3.87
N GLN A 138 -19.78 -17.46 4.67
CA GLN A 138 -21.15 -17.37 4.17
C GLN A 138 -21.38 -16.09 3.37
N ALA A 139 -20.81 -14.96 3.82
CA ALA A 139 -20.91 -13.68 3.12
C ALA A 139 -20.17 -13.73 1.78
N PHE A 140 -18.95 -14.29 1.75
CA PHE A 140 -18.18 -14.48 0.53
C PHE A 140 -18.83 -15.48 -0.42
N ALA A 141 -19.38 -16.59 0.07
CA ALA A 141 -20.12 -17.54 -0.77
C ALA A 141 -21.34 -16.88 -1.43
N THR A 142 -22.07 -16.04 -0.69
CA THR A 142 -23.21 -15.29 -1.20
C THR A 142 -22.79 -14.28 -2.27
N ALA A 143 -21.72 -13.51 -2.01
CA ALA A 143 -21.21 -12.54 -2.99
C ALA A 143 -20.64 -13.23 -4.24
N ALA A 144 -19.85 -14.30 -4.05
CA ALA A 144 -19.26 -15.08 -5.13
C ALA A 144 -20.33 -15.71 -6.03
N ARG A 145 -21.47 -16.16 -5.47
CA ARG A 145 -22.61 -16.68 -6.25
C ARG A 145 -23.28 -15.65 -7.16
N ARG A 146 -23.11 -14.35 -6.90
CA ARG A 146 -23.57 -13.29 -7.83
C ARG A 146 -22.72 -13.26 -9.10
N ILE A 147 -21.44 -13.62 -8.99
CA ILE A 147 -20.52 -13.76 -10.14
C ILE A 147 -20.68 -15.14 -10.78
N TRP A 148 -20.76 -16.18 -9.95
CA TRP A 148 -20.81 -17.58 -10.37
C TRP A 148 -21.94 -18.35 -9.66
N PRO A 149 -23.16 -18.37 -10.22
CA PRO A 149 -24.30 -19.06 -9.58
C PRO A 149 -24.06 -20.54 -9.28
N GLY A 150 -23.23 -21.22 -10.10
CA GLY A 150 -22.83 -22.62 -9.91
C GLY A 150 -21.70 -22.85 -8.91
N LEU A 151 -21.27 -21.84 -8.15
CA LEU A 151 -20.21 -21.98 -7.14
C LEU A 151 -20.60 -22.96 -6.03
N ASP A 152 -19.72 -23.95 -5.83
CA ASP A 152 -19.71 -24.85 -4.68
C ASP A 152 -19.02 -24.16 -3.48
N PRO A 153 -19.76 -23.73 -2.45
CA PRO A 153 -19.20 -22.99 -1.32
C PRO A 153 -18.26 -23.86 -0.47
N SER A 154 -18.40 -25.18 -0.53
CA SER A 154 -17.54 -26.10 0.22
C SER A 154 -16.09 -26.11 -0.28
N ARG A 155 -15.81 -25.45 -1.42
CA ARG A 155 -14.46 -25.29 -2.00
C ARG A 155 -13.85 -23.92 -1.77
N LEU A 156 -14.61 -23.01 -1.18
CA LEU A 156 -14.14 -21.67 -0.84
C LEU A 156 -13.38 -21.73 0.48
N ARG A 157 -12.16 -21.20 0.52
CA ARG A 157 -11.30 -21.21 1.72
C ARG A 157 -10.72 -19.83 1.98
N PRO A 158 -10.61 -19.40 3.25
CA PRO A 158 -9.79 -18.24 3.61
C PRO A 158 -8.40 -18.35 2.99
N ASP A 159 -7.92 -17.27 2.40
CA ASP A 159 -6.58 -17.21 1.81
C ASP A 159 -5.72 -16.17 2.56
N TYR A 160 -5.76 -14.92 2.13
CA TYR A 160 -5.01 -13.83 2.76
C TYR A 160 -5.87 -12.57 2.92
N CYS A 161 -5.37 -11.62 3.71
CA CYS A 161 -5.90 -10.27 3.74
C CYS A 161 -4.81 -9.24 3.42
N GLY A 162 -5.22 -8.10 2.88
CA GLY A 162 -4.39 -6.92 2.69
C GLY A 162 -5.02 -5.71 3.37
N ILE A 163 -4.23 -4.72 3.72
CA ILE A 163 -4.71 -3.48 4.36
C ILE A 163 -4.34 -2.31 3.45
N ARG A 164 -5.32 -1.46 3.16
CA ARG A 164 -5.13 -0.25 2.35
C ARG A 164 -4.79 0.93 3.26
N PRO A 165 -3.76 1.73 2.95
CA PRO A 165 -3.47 2.97 3.66
C PRO A 165 -4.40 4.07 3.14
N LYS A 166 -5.58 4.24 3.75
CA LYS A 166 -6.61 5.21 3.32
C LYS A 166 -6.30 6.61 3.84
N LEU A 167 -6.60 7.64 3.04
CA LEU A 167 -6.55 9.04 3.47
C LEU A 167 -7.92 9.60 3.88
N SER A 168 -9.00 9.07 3.30
CA SER A 168 -10.38 9.41 3.69
C SER A 168 -10.93 8.38 4.68
N ALA A 169 -11.85 8.83 5.54
CA ALA A 169 -12.54 7.98 6.49
C ALA A 169 -13.67 7.15 5.83
N ALA A 170 -14.26 6.25 6.62
CA ALA A 170 -15.41 5.48 6.20
C ALA A 170 -16.61 6.38 5.86
N GLY A 171 -17.17 6.21 4.66
CA GLY A 171 -18.31 7.00 4.18
C GLY A 171 -17.95 8.29 3.47
N GLU A 172 -16.67 8.68 3.46
CA GLU A 172 -16.19 9.84 2.70
C GLU A 172 -15.84 9.48 1.25
N SER A 173 -15.76 10.50 0.40
CA SER A 173 -15.25 10.33 -0.96
C SER A 173 -13.80 9.85 -0.90
N THR A 174 -13.46 8.87 -1.75
CA THR A 174 -12.08 8.37 -1.84
C THR A 174 -11.15 9.49 -2.28
N ALA A 175 -10.13 9.78 -1.46
CA ALA A 175 -9.07 10.71 -1.79
C ALA A 175 -8.11 10.11 -2.82
N ASP A 176 -7.45 10.99 -3.57
CA ASP A 176 -6.38 10.62 -4.49
C ASP A 176 -5.08 10.28 -3.73
N PHE A 177 -4.09 9.75 -4.44
CA PHE A 177 -2.72 9.63 -3.95
C PHE A 177 -2.16 11.00 -3.56
N SER A 178 -1.37 11.03 -2.49
CA SER A 178 -0.64 12.24 -2.09
C SER A 178 0.86 12.00 -2.24
N ILE A 179 1.45 12.66 -3.24
CA ILE A 179 2.90 12.75 -3.44
C ILE A 179 3.30 14.16 -2.98
N CYS A 180 3.82 14.24 -1.76
CA CYS A 180 4.05 15.50 -1.05
C CYS A 180 5.55 15.80 -1.07
N GLY A 181 5.96 16.84 -1.79
CA GLY A 181 7.34 17.27 -1.95
C GLY A 181 7.58 18.67 -1.38
N LYS A 182 8.67 19.30 -1.83
CA LYS A 182 9.11 20.61 -1.30
C LYS A 182 8.05 21.69 -1.44
N SER A 183 7.27 21.71 -2.53
CA SER A 183 6.22 22.71 -2.74
C SER A 183 5.11 22.63 -1.69
N GLU A 184 4.83 21.44 -1.16
CA GLU A 184 3.75 21.20 -0.20
C GLU A 184 4.21 21.38 1.25
N HIS A 185 5.40 20.86 1.60
CA HIS A 185 5.87 20.84 2.99
C HIS A 185 7.10 21.72 3.27
N GLY A 186 7.73 22.30 2.26
CA GLY A 186 8.87 23.22 2.39
C GLY A 186 10.24 22.55 2.59
N LEU A 187 10.28 21.28 3.01
CA LEU A 187 11.52 20.53 3.20
C LEU A 187 12.21 20.18 1.87
N LYS A 188 13.46 20.61 1.69
CA LYS A 188 14.28 20.23 0.53
C LYS A 188 14.78 18.80 0.67
N GLY A 189 14.75 18.03 -0.42
CA GLY A 189 15.32 16.68 -0.44
C GLY A 189 14.48 15.62 0.25
N VAL A 190 13.22 15.91 0.59
CA VAL A 190 12.27 14.93 1.12
C VAL A 190 11.04 14.89 0.21
N VAL A 191 10.57 13.69 -0.11
CA VAL A 191 9.28 13.44 -0.74
C VAL A 191 8.57 12.36 0.06
N ALA A 192 7.31 12.59 0.45
CA ALA A 192 6.50 11.64 1.20
C ALA A 192 5.31 11.14 0.38
N LEU A 193 5.11 9.82 0.39
CA LEU A 193 4.04 9.15 -0.32
C LEU A 193 2.96 8.69 0.66
N TYR A 194 1.78 9.30 0.60
CA TYR A 194 0.63 8.92 1.43
C TYR A 194 -0.51 8.40 0.58
N GLY A 195 -1.28 7.46 1.13
CA GLY A 195 -2.51 7.02 0.46
C GLY A 195 -2.28 6.07 -0.71
N MET A 196 -1.11 5.43 -0.81
CA MET A 196 -0.73 4.55 -1.93
C MET A 196 -1.50 3.21 -1.90
N GLU A 197 -2.82 3.28 -2.03
CA GLU A 197 -3.73 2.15 -2.19
C GLU A 197 -3.86 1.74 -3.67
N SER A 198 -4.93 1.05 -4.07
CA SER A 198 -5.17 0.73 -5.49
C SER A 198 -5.43 2.02 -6.29
N PRO A 199 -4.84 2.21 -7.48
CA PRO A 199 -4.08 1.24 -8.30
C PRO A 199 -2.53 1.39 -8.19
N GLY A 200 -1.96 1.54 -6.98
CA GLY A 200 -0.56 1.89 -6.77
C GLY A 200 0.47 0.90 -7.32
N LEU A 201 0.14 -0.40 -7.38
CA LEU A 201 1.00 -1.39 -8.04
C LEU A 201 1.09 -1.11 -9.56
N THR A 202 -0.05 -0.90 -10.21
CA THR A 202 -0.13 -0.60 -11.64
C THR A 202 0.53 0.74 -11.96
N ALA A 203 0.39 1.73 -11.09
CA ALA A 203 0.95 3.07 -11.26
C ALA A 203 2.39 3.22 -10.76
N SER A 204 3.03 2.16 -10.25
CA SER A 204 4.30 2.25 -9.50
C SER A 204 5.44 2.93 -10.25
N LEU A 205 5.62 2.65 -11.55
CA LEU A 205 6.65 3.30 -12.37
C LEU A 205 6.37 4.79 -12.60
N ALA A 206 5.13 5.14 -12.92
CA ALA A 206 4.74 6.54 -13.09
C ALA A 206 4.85 7.34 -11.79
N ILE A 207 4.58 6.70 -10.64
CA ILE A 207 4.81 7.30 -9.32
C ILE A 207 6.30 7.55 -9.11
N ALA A 208 7.18 6.60 -9.47
CA ALA A 208 8.63 6.79 -9.37
C ALA A 208 9.12 7.95 -10.25
N ASP A 209 8.62 8.06 -11.49
CA ASP A 209 8.95 9.17 -12.40
C ASP A 209 8.51 10.53 -11.84
N ARG A 210 7.33 10.57 -11.21
CA ARG A 210 6.84 11.78 -10.55
C ARG A 210 7.72 12.15 -9.35
N VAL A 211 8.15 11.18 -8.55
CA VAL A 211 9.07 11.41 -7.42
C VAL A 211 10.43 11.91 -7.91
N ALA A 212 10.96 11.37 -9.00
CA ALA A 212 12.20 11.87 -9.61
C ALA A 212 12.08 13.33 -10.08
N HIS A 213 10.92 13.71 -10.63
CA HIS A 213 10.63 15.12 -10.97
C HIS A 213 10.63 16.04 -9.74
N GLU A 214 10.09 15.61 -8.60
CA GLU A 214 10.11 16.41 -7.36
C GLU A 214 11.54 16.70 -6.86
N PHE A 215 12.50 15.82 -7.17
CA PHE A 215 13.93 16.05 -6.89
C PHE A 215 14.67 16.79 -8.01
N GLY A 216 14.05 17.00 -9.17
CA GLY A 216 14.71 17.58 -10.34
C GLY A 216 15.78 16.68 -10.96
N ILE A 217 15.65 15.36 -10.84
CA ILE A 217 16.60 14.35 -11.36
C ILE A 217 16.01 13.52 -12.51
N ALA A 218 14.81 13.87 -13.00
CA ALA A 218 14.24 13.24 -14.19
C ALA A 218 15.00 13.70 -15.45
N ASN A 219 15.23 12.75 -16.38
CA ASN A 219 15.83 13.00 -17.68
C ASN A 219 15.03 13.98 -18.55
#